data_AF-A0A0X1RX27-F1
#
_entry.id   AF-A0A0X1RX27-F1
#
_cell.length_a   1.000
_cell.length_b   1.000
_cell.length_c   1.000
_cell.angle_alpha   90.00
_cell.angle_beta   90.00
_cell.angle_gamma   90.00
#
_symmetry.space_group_name_H-M   'P 1'
#
loop_
_entity.id
_entity.type
_entity.pdbx_description
1 polymer ?
#
loop_
_entity_poly.entity_id
_entity_poly.type
_entity_poly.pdbx_seq_one_letter_code
_entity_poly.pdbx_strand_id
1 'polypeptide(L)'
;MVNIHLAPEHLLYIINHAKDEILLVDDDLLPIIEEIYISLIDHGMRIINENGEVPWDGKTMGELMIRGPWVADEYYEDERTADAFRDGWLYTGDIAVRTPQGYIKITDRTKDLIKSGGEWISSVDLENALMTHDAVFEAAVIAVPHPKWQERPLACVVTHEKPADEAALKAQLLAYLEQDFAKWWLPDDVLFLDEIPKTSVGKFLKAKLRDEINEYI
;
A
#
# COMPACT_ATOMS: atom_id res chain seq x y z
N MET A 1 -10.62 -16.60 -31.84
CA MET A 1 -9.99 -16.25 -33.13
C MET A 1 -10.48 -14.86 -33.50
N VAL A 2 -9.65 -13.84 -33.30
CA VAL A 2 -10.04 -12.44 -33.48
C VAL A 2 -9.66 -11.99 -34.89
N ASN A 3 -10.50 -11.17 -35.53
CA ASN A 3 -10.19 -10.60 -36.84
C ASN A 3 -9.10 -9.52 -36.70
N ILE A 4 -7.93 -9.79 -37.26
CA ILE A 4 -6.71 -8.98 -37.13
C ILE A 4 -6.76 -7.64 -37.89
N HIS A 5 -7.76 -7.42 -38.75
CA HIS A 5 -7.94 -6.14 -39.44
C HIS A 5 -8.75 -5.12 -38.63
N LEU A 6 -9.16 -5.48 -37.41
CA LEU A 6 -9.85 -4.58 -36.51
C LEU A 6 -8.87 -3.58 -35.90
N ALA A 7 -9.36 -2.37 -35.63
CA ALA A 7 -8.60 -1.38 -34.88
C ALA A 7 -8.29 -1.89 -33.46
N PRO A 8 -7.18 -1.46 -32.83
CA PRO A 8 -6.77 -1.89 -31.48
C PRO A 8 -7.90 -1.84 -30.43
N GLU A 9 -8.74 -0.81 -30.47
CA GLU A 9 -9.88 -0.63 -29.57
C GLU A 9 -10.92 -1.77 -29.67
N HIS A 10 -11.16 -2.26 -30.88
CA HIS A 10 -12.09 -3.37 -31.14
C HIS A 10 -11.47 -4.72 -30.78
N LEU A 11 -10.18 -4.91 -31.03
CA LEU A 11 -9.45 -6.10 -30.60
C LEU A 11 -9.51 -6.23 -29.08
N LEU A 12 -9.19 -5.14 -28.38
CA LEU A 12 -9.24 -5.05 -26.92
C LEU A 12 -10.63 -5.36 -26.39
N TYR A 13 -11.68 -4.76 -26.96
CA TYR A 13 -13.05 -5.05 -26.56
C TYR A 13 -13.40 -6.54 -26.71
N ILE A 14 -13.05 -7.17 -27.83
CA ILE A 14 -13.37 -8.57 -28.10
C ILE A 14 -12.64 -9.50 -27.14
N ILE A 15 -11.32 -9.32 -26.97
CA ILE A 15 -10.50 -10.17 -26.09
C ILE A 15 -11.03 -10.06 -24.65
N ASN A 16 -11.34 -8.83 -24.22
CA ASN A 16 -11.84 -8.59 -22.87
C ASN A 16 -13.26 -9.14 -22.66
N HIS A 17 -14.14 -9.01 -23.66
CA HIS A 17 -15.51 -9.49 -23.58
C HIS A 17 -15.60 -11.03 -23.65
N ALA A 18 -14.71 -11.67 -24.39
CA ALA A 18 -14.59 -13.12 -24.46
C ALA A 18 -14.05 -13.73 -23.16
N LYS A 19 -13.45 -12.91 -22.29
CA LYS A 19 -12.75 -13.35 -21.06
C LYS A 19 -11.65 -14.36 -21.38
N ASP A 20 -10.95 -14.14 -22.48
CA ASP A 20 -9.90 -15.06 -22.94
C ASP A 20 -8.74 -15.07 -21.94
N GLU A 21 -8.37 -16.25 -21.43
CA GLU A 21 -7.23 -16.41 -20.52
C GLU A 21 -5.91 -16.66 -21.26
N ILE A 22 -5.98 -17.09 -22.53
CA ILE A 22 -4.84 -17.42 -23.37
C ILE A 22 -5.05 -16.77 -24.74
N LEU A 23 -4.11 -15.92 -25.15
CA LEU A 23 -4.07 -15.33 -26.48
C LEU A 23 -2.95 -16.01 -27.29
N LEU A 24 -3.33 -16.70 -28.36
CA LEU A 24 -2.38 -17.23 -29.35
C LEU A 24 -2.19 -16.16 -30.44
N VAL A 25 -0.97 -15.65 -30.55
CA VAL A 25 -0.61 -14.52 -31.40
C VAL A 25 0.50 -14.94 -32.34
N ASP A 26 0.39 -14.56 -33.62
CA ASP A 26 1.47 -14.68 -34.59
C ASP A 26 2.46 -13.52 -34.44
N ASP A 27 3.75 -13.72 -34.72
CA ASP A 27 4.82 -12.72 -34.52
C ASP A 27 4.51 -11.39 -35.22
N ASP A 28 3.83 -11.42 -36.37
CA ASP A 28 3.44 -10.23 -37.13
C ASP A 28 2.44 -9.32 -36.38
N LEU A 29 1.78 -9.84 -35.34
CA LEU A 29 0.78 -9.14 -34.55
C LEU A 29 1.33 -8.63 -33.21
N LEU A 30 2.56 -8.98 -32.85
CA LEU A 30 3.19 -8.54 -31.60
C LEU A 30 3.16 -7.03 -31.41
N PRO A 31 3.45 -6.16 -32.41
CA PRO A 31 3.42 -4.71 -32.20
C PRO A 31 2.03 -4.18 -31.82
N ILE A 32 0.96 -4.73 -32.42
CA ILE A 32 -0.42 -4.34 -32.13
C ILE A 32 -0.83 -4.86 -30.76
N ILE A 33 -0.42 -6.08 -30.40
CA ILE A 33 -0.67 -6.64 -29.08
C ILE A 33 0.07 -5.85 -28.01
N GLU A 34 1.32 -5.45 -28.22
CA GLU A 34 2.09 -4.59 -27.30
C GLU A 34 1.38 -3.24 -27.06
N GLU A 35 0.76 -2.64 -28.07
CA GLU A 35 -0.04 -1.41 -27.93
C GLU A 35 -1.26 -1.59 -27.01
N ILE A 36 -1.88 -2.77 -26.99
CA ILE A 36 -3.06 -3.06 -26.16
C ILE A 36 -2.75 -3.94 -24.95
N TYR A 37 -1.52 -4.42 -24.79
CA TYR A 37 -1.11 -5.41 -23.79
C TYR A 37 -1.37 -4.91 -22.37
N ILE A 38 -1.07 -3.64 -22.14
CA ILE A 38 -1.35 -2.96 -20.87
C ILE A 38 -2.86 -2.97 -20.55
N SER A 39 -3.71 -2.91 -21.57
CA SER A 39 -5.17 -2.96 -21.44
C SER A 39 -5.74 -4.40 -21.40
N LEU A 40 -4.98 -5.39 -21.85
CA LEU A 40 -5.28 -6.83 -21.71
C LEU A 40 -4.95 -7.36 -20.30
N ILE A 41 -3.98 -6.75 -19.63
CA ILE A 41 -3.54 -7.10 -18.26
C ILE A 41 -4.63 -6.78 -17.20
N ASP A 42 -5.68 -6.05 -17.56
CA ASP A 42 -6.69 -5.52 -16.61
C ASP A 42 -7.71 -6.56 -16.10
N HIS A 43 -7.56 -7.84 -16.46
CA HIS A 43 -8.46 -8.90 -16.00
C HIS A 43 -8.00 -9.66 -14.76
N GLY A 44 -6.72 -9.54 -14.42
CA GLY A 44 -6.11 -10.28 -13.33
C GLY A 44 -5.58 -9.44 -12.18
N MET A 45 -5.58 -8.11 -12.27
CA MET A 45 -5.11 -7.25 -11.19
C MET A 45 -6.00 -6.02 -11.06
N ARG A 46 -6.47 -5.74 -9.84
CA ARG A 46 -7.27 -4.54 -9.52
C ARG A 46 -6.76 -3.94 -8.23
N ILE A 47 -6.93 -2.64 -8.08
CA ILE A 47 -6.70 -1.96 -6.81
C ILE A 47 -8.03 -1.32 -6.41
N ILE A 48 -8.61 -1.76 -5.29
CA ILE A 48 -9.96 -1.41 -4.87
C ILE A 48 -9.92 -0.75 -3.49
N ASN A 49 -10.69 0.32 -3.30
CA ASN A 49 -10.96 0.90 -2.00
C ASN A 49 -12.48 1.02 -1.76
N GLU A 50 -12.86 1.74 -0.71
CA GLU A 50 -14.27 1.92 -0.31
C GLU A 50 -15.13 2.59 -1.40
N ASN A 51 -14.51 3.33 -2.33
CA ASN A 51 -15.18 4.00 -3.45
C ASN A 51 -15.17 3.16 -4.75
N GLY A 52 -14.63 1.94 -4.72
CA GLY A 52 -14.47 1.07 -5.88
C GLY A 52 -13.04 1.04 -6.42
N GLU A 53 -12.91 0.88 -7.74
CA GLU A 53 -11.58 0.78 -8.37
C GLU A 53 -10.87 2.13 -8.38
N VAL A 54 -9.60 2.13 -7.96
CA VAL A 54 -8.83 3.37 -7.84
C VAL A 54 -8.45 3.93 -9.22
N PRO A 55 -8.48 5.25 -9.41
CA PRO A 55 -7.96 5.88 -10.61
C PRO A 55 -6.44 5.69 -10.73
N TRP A 56 -5.93 5.78 -11.95
CA TRP A 56 -4.50 5.64 -12.23
C TRP A 56 -3.78 6.98 -12.05
N ASP A 57 -3.84 7.54 -10.85
CA ASP A 57 -3.28 8.85 -10.50
C ASP A 57 -1.95 8.76 -9.75
N GLY A 58 -1.51 7.55 -9.38
CA GLY A 58 -0.33 7.27 -8.58
C GLY A 58 -0.46 7.69 -7.11
N LYS A 59 -1.67 8.01 -6.65
CA LYS A 59 -1.92 8.60 -5.32
C LYS A 59 -3.05 7.91 -4.57
N THR A 60 -4.14 7.58 -5.27
CA THR A 60 -5.31 6.97 -4.64
C THR A 60 -4.99 5.54 -4.27
N MET A 61 -5.02 5.27 -2.97
CA MET A 61 -4.70 3.97 -2.38
C MET A 61 -5.90 3.04 -2.44
N GLY A 62 -5.60 1.75 -2.61
CA GLY A 62 -6.55 0.64 -2.49
C GLY A 62 -5.83 -0.67 -2.17
N GLU A 63 -6.60 -1.69 -1.83
CA GLU A 63 -6.10 -3.05 -1.65
C GLU A 63 -5.89 -3.70 -3.02
N LEU A 64 -4.71 -4.30 -3.21
CA LEU A 64 -4.36 -5.04 -4.40
C LEU A 64 -5.08 -6.39 -4.41
N MET A 65 -5.83 -6.62 -5.48
CA MET A 65 -6.55 -7.86 -5.76
C MET A 65 -5.98 -8.51 -7.00
N ILE A 66 -5.77 -9.82 -6.96
CA ILE A 66 -5.23 -10.60 -8.07
C ILE A 66 -6.17 -11.75 -8.40
N ARG A 67 -6.36 -12.03 -9.68
CA ARG A 67 -7.09 -13.19 -10.20
C ARG A 67 -6.35 -13.75 -11.41
N GLY A 68 -6.32 -15.07 -11.53
CA GLY A 68 -5.77 -15.73 -12.69
C GLY A 68 -5.65 -17.23 -12.49
N PRO A 69 -5.31 -17.97 -13.55
CA PRO A 69 -5.31 -19.44 -13.53
C PRO A 69 -4.28 -20.06 -12.56
N TRP A 70 -3.31 -19.26 -12.10
CA TRP A 70 -2.25 -19.67 -11.17
C TRP A 70 -2.41 -19.10 -9.76
N VAL A 71 -3.51 -18.38 -9.49
CA VAL A 71 -3.86 -17.93 -8.15
C VAL A 71 -4.54 -19.09 -7.45
N ALA A 72 -4.13 -19.41 -6.23
CA ALA A 72 -4.79 -20.45 -5.44
C ALA A 72 -6.26 -20.07 -5.17
N ASP A 73 -7.12 -21.06 -4.96
CA ASP A 73 -8.51 -20.82 -4.55
C ASP A 73 -8.65 -20.78 -3.02
N GLU A 74 -7.71 -21.37 -2.29
CA GLU A 74 -7.69 -21.39 -0.82
C GLU A 74 -6.29 -21.64 -0.24
N TYR A 75 -6.12 -21.31 1.03
CA TYR A 75 -5.02 -21.81 1.85
C TYR A 75 -5.37 -23.20 2.40
N TYR A 76 -4.36 -24.07 2.49
CA TYR A 76 -4.53 -25.42 3.03
C TYR A 76 -4.90 -25.40 4.51
N GLU A 77 -6.13 -25.86 4.84
CA GLU A 77 -6.64 -26.00 6.21
C GLU A 77 -6.55 -24.71 7.05
N ASP A 78 -6.78 -23.54 6.44
CA ASP A 78 -6.62 -22.25 7.12
C ASP A 78 -7.88 -21.39 7.03
N GLU A 79 -8.33 -20.87 8.18
CA GLU A 79 -9.52 -20.03 8.29
C GLU A 79 -9.37 -18.69 7.55
N ARG A 80 -8.12 -18.22 7.35
CA ARG A 80 -7.83 -16.99 6.60
C ARG A 80 -8.27 -17.06 5.13
N THR A 81 -8.54 -18.25 4.62
CA THR A 81 -9.06 -18.47 3.26
C THR A 81 -10.28 -17.61 2.97
N ALA A 82 -11.23 -17.55 3.91
CA ALA A 82 -12.50 -16.83 3.71
C ALA A 82 -12.31 -15.32 3.47
N ASP A 83 -11.30 -14.73 4.11
CA ASP A 83 -10.99 -13.30 3.97
C ASP A 83 -10.06 -13.03 2.77
N ALA A 84 -9.13 -13.95 2.51
CA ALA A 84 -8.13 -13.80 1.45
C ALA A 84 -8.68 -14.10 0.06
N PHE A 85 -9.59 -15.06 -0.10
CA PHE A 85 -10.12 -15.47 -1.40
C PHE A 85 -11.62 -15.19 -1.46
N ARG A 86 -12.01 -14.14 -2.19
CA ARG A 86 -13.41 -13.67 -2.28
C ARG A 86 -13.79 -13.51 -3.75
N ASP A 87 -14.90 -14.13 -4.16
CA ASP A 87 -15.45 -14.04 -5.53
C ASP A 87 -14.43 -14.35 -6.65
N GLY A 88 -13.52 -15.30 -6.40
CA GLY A 88 -12.46 -15.70 -7.33
C GLY A 88 -11.30 -14.71 -7.41
N TRP A 89 -11.19 -13.78 -6.46
CA TRP A 89 -10.06 -12.88 -6.32
C TRP A 89 -9.28 -13.18 -5.04
N LEU A 90 -7.96 -13.19 -5.15
CA LEU A 90 -7.06 -13.11 -4.02
C LEU A 90 -6.88 -11.65 -3.62
N TYR A 91 -7.26 -11.34 -2.39
CA TYR A 91 -6.92 -10.10 -1.71
C TYR A 91 -5.56 -10.29 -1.05
N THR A 92 -4.53 -9.63 -1.57
CA THR A 92 -3.14 -9.91 -1.16
C THR A 92 -2.81 -9.34 0.23
N GLY A 93 -3.66 -8.45 0.74
CA GLY A 93 -3.42 -7.64 1.92
C GLY A 93 -2.34 -6.57 1.71
N ASP A 94 -1.92 -6.33 0.47
CA ASP A 94 -1.04 -5.21 0.12
C ASP A 94 -1.88 -4.01 -0.30
N ILE A 95 -1.48 -2.83 0.15
CA ILE A 95 -2.00 -1.55 -0.30
C ILE A 95 -1.11 -1.06 -1.41
N ALA A 96 -1.73 -0.60 -2.50
CA ALA A 96 -1.01 -0.12 -3.65
C ALA A 96 -1.70 1.10 -4.27
N VAL A 97 -0.94 1.79 -5.13
CA VAL A 97 -1.44 2.81 -6.04
C VAL A 97 -1.13 2.41 -7.47
N ARG A 98 -1.96 2.83 -8.43
CA ARG A 98 -1.68 2.66 -9.86
C ARG A 98 -1.22 3.98 -10.45
N THR A 99 -0.01 4.00 -11.01
CA THR A 99 0.53 5.18 -11.68
C THR A 99 -0.18 5.45 -13.01
N PRO A 100 -0.12 6.68 -13.55
CA PRO A 100 -0.69 6.99 -14.87
C PRO A 100 -0.12 6.13 -16.02
N GLN A 101 1.08 5.58 -15.85
CA GLN A 101 1.74 4.68 -16.80
C GLN A 101 1.32 3.21 -16.63
N GLY A 102 0.43 2.90 -15.68
CA GLY A 102 -0.10 1.57 -15.42
C GLY A 102 0.70 0.73 -14.43
N TYR A 103 1.85 1.23 -13.92
CA TYR A 103 2.61 0.52 -12.89
C TYR A 103 1.85 0.48 -11.57
N ILE A 104 1.95 -0.66 -10.88
CA ILE A 104 1.45 -0.86 -9.52
C ILE A 104 2.61 -0.65 -8.56
N LYS A 105 2.48 0.34 -7.68
CA LYS A 105 3.42 0.57 -6.58
C LYS A 105 2.77 0.10 -5.29
N ILE A 106 3.34 -0.92 -4.65
CA ILE A 106 2.96 -1.31 -3.29
C ILE A 106 3.46 -0.24 -2.33
N THR A 107 2.56 0.26 -1.48
CA THR A 107 2.82 1.34 -0.53
C THR A 107 2.76 0.87 0.92
N ASP A 108 1.90 -0.10 1.25
CA ASP A 108 1.75 -0.58 2.63
C ASP A 108 1.09 -1.96 2.70
N ARG A 109 0.77 -2.43 3.92
CA ARG A 109 -0.08 -3.60 4.19
C ARG A 109 -1.40 -3.14 4.78
N THR A 110 -2.49 -3.84 4.46
CA THR A 110 -3.85 -3.51 4.96
C THR A 110 -3.92 -3.42 6.48
N LYS A 111 -3.17 -4.26 7.19
CA LYS A 111 -3.08 -4.28 8.66
C LYS A 111 -2.24 -3.16 9.28
N ASP A 112 -1.36 -2.55 8.50
CA ASP A 112 -0.40 -1.52 8.94
C ASP A 112 -0.84 -0.11 8.53
N LEU A 113 -1.96 -0.01 7.79
CA LEU A 113 -2.58 1.22 7.35
C LEU A 113 -3.34 1.90 8.50
N ILE A 114 -3.19 3.22 8.62
CA ILE A 114 -3.82 4.02 9.68
C ILE A 114 -5.10 4.65 9.12
N LYS A 115 -6.25 4.34 9.72
CA LYS A 115 -7.55 4.85 9.26
C LYS A 115 -7.95 6.08 10.06
N SER A 116 -7.67 7.26 9.50
CA SER A 116 -7.89 8.53 10.18
C SER A 116 -9.02 9.33 9.53
N GLY A 117 -10.16 9.41 10.19
CA GLY A 117 -11.26 10.27 9.76
C GLY A 117 -11.89 9.91 8.41
N GLY A 118 -11.82 8.63 8.01
CA GLY A 118 -12.26 8.17 6.69
C GLY A 118 -11.16 8.18 5.62
N GLU A 119 -9.97 8.70 5.94
CA GLU A 119 -8.82 8.71 5.05
C GLU A 119 -7.78 7.66 5.45
N TRP A 120 -7.03 7.20 4.46
CA TRP A 120 -6.02 6.16 4.59
C TRP A 120 -4.62 6.81 4.63
N ILE A 121 -3.87 6.56 5.71
CA ILE A 121 -2.50 7.06 5.89
C ILE A 121 -1.56 5.86 5.88
N SER A 122 -0.55 5.88 4.99
CA SER A 122 0.50 4.87 5.00
C SER A 122 1.49 5.16 6.13
N SER A 123 1.63 4.22 7.04
CA SER A 123 2.65 4.31 8.09
C SER A 123 4.05 4.15 7.50
N VAL A 124 4.19 3.29 6.49
CA VAL A 124 5.47 3.03 5.81
C VAL A 124 6.00 4.25 5.05
N ASP A 125 5.14 5.02 4.37
CA ASP A 125 5.58 6.25 3.70
C ASP A 125 6.11 7.29 4.70
N LEU A 126 5.44 7.45 5.85
CA LEU A 126 5.90 8.33 6.94
C LEU A 126 7.19 7.83 7.58
N GLU A 127 7.33 6.51 7.79
CA GLU A 127 8.56 5.89 8.29
C GLU A 127 9.72 6.15 7.35
N ASN A 128 9.55 5.85 6.05
CA ASN A 128 10.59 6.06 5.05
C ASN A 128 11.03 7.51 4.99
N ALA A 129 10.10 8.46 5.06
CA ALA A 129 10.42 9.88 5.11
C ALA A 129 11.17 10.27 6.40
N LEU A 130 10.75 9.77 7.57
CA LEU A 130 11.50 10.01 8.81
C LEU A 130 12.92 9.45 8.74
N MET A 131 13.08 8.26 8.14
CA MET A 131 14.36 7.59 7.97
C MET A 131 15.34 8.33 7.04
N THR A 132 14.89 9.29 6.23
CA THR A 132 15.79 10.13 5.43
C THR A 132 16.31 11.36 6.18
N HIS A 133 15.84 11.60 7.41
CA HIS A 133 16.30 12.72 8.22
C HIS A 133 17.59 12.36 8.98
N ASP A 134 18.64 13.19 8.88
CA ASP A 134 19.99 12.91 9.41
C ASP A 134 20.05 12.53 10.91
N ALA A 135 19.11 13.04 11.72
CA ALA A 135 19.06 12.76 13.16
C ALA A 135 18.44 11.38 13.49
N VAL A 136 17.67 10.79 12.57
CA VAL A 136 16.87 9.58 12.80
C VAL A 136 17.70 8.34 12.48
N PHE A 137 17.87 7.48 13.47
CA PHE A 137 18.46 6.16 13.30
C PHE A 137 17.41 5.14 12.87
N GLU A 138 16.26 5.10 13.55
CA GLU A 138 15.13 4.24 13.24
C GLU A 138 13.80 4.96 13.49
N ALA A 139 12.79 4.66 12.66
CA ALA A 139 11.44 5.19 12.82
C ALA A 139 10.41 4.09 12.57
N ALA A 140 9.40 4.02 13.44
CA ALA A 140 8.19 3.25 13.24
C ALA A 140 6.98 4.15 13.51
N VAL A 141 5.98 4.08 12.67
CA VAL A 141 4.73 4.84 12.81
C VAL A 141 3.61 3.86 13.09
N ILE A 142 2.85 4.12 14.15
CA ILE A 142 1.73 3.28 14.58
C ILE A 142 0.42 4.05 14.60
N ALA A 143 -0.68 3.32 14.37
CA ALA A 143 -2.03 3.81 14.63
C ALA A 143 -2.28 3.82 16.14
N VAL A 144 -2.74 4.95 16.67
CA VAL A 144 -3.24 5.08 18.04
C VAL A 144 -4.71 5.50 18.02
N PRO A 145 -5.58 4.93 18.89
CA PRO A 145 -6.97 5.32 18.96
C PRO A 145 -7.14 6.83 19.24
N HIS A 146 -8.03 7.48 18.49
CA HIS A 146 -8.30 8.90 18.65
C HIS A 146 -9.81 9.18 18.76
N PRO A 147 -10.28 9.97 19.74
CA PRO A 147 -11.72 10.12 20.04
C PRO A 147 -12.54 10.72 18.90
N LYS A 148 -11.92 11.50 18.01
CA LYS A 148 -12.59 12.15 16.88
C LYS A 148 -12.36 11.47 15.54
N TRP A 149 -11.21 10.84 15.37
CA TRP A 149 -10.70 10.45 14.05
C TRP A 149 -10.55 8.94 13.90
N GLN A 150 -11.08 8.16 14.84
CA GLN A 150 -10.88 6.72 14.98
C GLN A 150 -9.43 6.37 15.32
N GLU A 151 -8.49 6.69 14.44
CA GLU A 151 -7.06 6.51 14.65
C GLU A 151 -6.28 7.75 14.21
N ARG A 152 -5.10 7.95 14.82
CA ARG A 152 -4.11 8.94 14.40
C ARG A 152 -2.71 8.33 14.37
N PRO A 153 -1.81 8.82 13.50
CA PRO A 153 -0.43 8.38 13.50
C PRO A 153 0.32 8.91 14.71
N LEU A 154 1.16 8.06 15.29
CA LEU A 154 2.19 8.40 16.27
C LEU A 154 3.52 7.87 15.74
N ALA A 155 4.52 8.75 15.66
CA ALA A 155 5.85 8.36 15.25
C ALA A 155 6.69 7.98 16.47
N CYS A 156 7.34 6.82 16.40
CA CYS A 156 8.28 6.33 17.39
C CYS A 156 9.67 6.37 16.76
N VAL A 157 10.56 7.17 17.32
CA VAL A 157 11.84 7.52 16.71
C VAL A 157 12.99 7.17 17.64
N VAL A 158 13.99 6.49 17.10
CA VAL A 158 15.31 6.33 17.71
C VAL A 158 16.26 7.24 16.96
N THR A 159 17.05 8.02 17.68
CA THR A 159 18.02 8.95 17.08
C THR A 159 19.44 8.38 17.12
N HIS A 160 20.30 8.86 16.23
CA HIS A 160 21.73 8.48 16.25
C HIS A 160 22.44 8.94 17.53
N GLU A 161 22.07 10.11 18.03
CA GLU A 161 22.57 10.70 19.27
C GLU A 161 21.38 11.17 20.11
N LYS A 162 21.48 11.10 21.44
CA LYS A 162 20.42 11.61 22.32
C LYS A 162 20.25 13.12 22.09
N PRO A 163 19.04 13.59 21.72
CA PRO A 163 18.83 15.00 21.45
C PRO A 163 19.01 15.82 22.75
N ALA A 164 19.66 16.97 22.63
CA ALA A 164 19.77 17.91 23.74
C ALA A 164 18.43 18.55 24.11
N ASP A 165 17.52 18.65 23.13
CA ASP A 165 16.15 19.14 23.28
C ASP A 165 15.20 18.31 22.39
N GLU A 166 14.47 17.38 23.02
CA GLU A 166 13.48 16.53 22.34
C GLU A 166 12.33 17.33 21.74
N ALA A 167 11.89 18.41 22.40
CA ALA A 167 10.76 19.20 21.92
C ALA A 167 11.10 19.94 20.63
N ALA A 168 12.33 20.49 20.55
CA ALA A 168 12.83 21.13 19.34
C ALA A 168 12.96 20.12 18.19
N LEU A 169 13.52 18.94 18.44
CA LEU A 169 13.67 17.91 17.41
C LEU A 169 12.32 17.37 16.92
N LYS A 170 11.36 17.15 17.83
CA LYS A 170 9.99 16.75 17.47
C LYS A 170 9.34 17.76 16.53
N ALA A 171 9.42 19.06 16.84
CA ALA A 171 8.88 20.11 15.98
C ALA A 171 9.58 20.14 14.61
N GLN A 172 10.90 19.93 14.58
CA GLN A 172 11.67 19.82 13.34
C GLN A 172 11.22 18.62 12.48
N LEU A 173 11.04 17.43 13.07
CA LEU A 173 10.63 16.23 12.34
C LEU A 173 9.21 16.37 11.76
N LEU A 174 8.28 16.95 12.51
CA LEU A 174 6.92 17.21 12.00
C LEU A 174 6.94 18.24 10.86
N ALA A 175 7.73 19.31 10.99
CA ALA A 175 7.90 20.31 9.93
C ALA A 175 8.62 19.73 8.69
N TYR A 176 9.50 18.75 8.87
CA TYR A 176 10.16 18.03 7.79
C TYR A 176 9.13 17.20 7.00
N LEU A 177 8.27 16.44 7.69
CA LEU A 177 7.20 15.68 7.05
C LEU A 177 6.16 16.57 6.34
N GLU A 178 5.89 17.78 6.84
CA GLU A 178 4.93 18.70 6.21
C GLU A 178 5.33 19.14 4.78
N GLN A 179 6.59 18.93 4.37
CA GLN A 179 7.06 19.28 3.03
C GLN A 179 6.48 18.36 1.94
N ASP A 180 6.32 17.08 2.25
CA ASP A 180 5.90 16.05 1.30
C ASP A 180 4.49 15.51 1.58
N PHE A 181 3.99 15.69 2.80
CA PHE A 181 2.70 15.13 3.25
C PHE A 181 1.71 16.22 3.63
N ALA A 182 0.42 15.93 3.41
CA ALA A 182 -0.65 16.82 3.85
C ALA A 182 -0.69 16.89 5.38
N LYS A 183 -1.10 18.03 5.95
CA LYS A 183 -1.17 18.23 7.42
C LYS A 183 -1.92 17.14 8.18
N TRP A 184 -2.96 16.58 7.57
CA TRP A 184 -3.77 15.55 8.17
C TRP A 184 -3.10 14.16 8.13
N TRP A 185 -2.03 13.95 7.37
CA TRP A 185 -1.18 12.75 7.46
C TRP A 185 -0.21 12.78 8.63
N LEU A 186 0.17 13.98 9.08
CA LEU A 186 1.26 14.13 10.03
C LEU A 186 0.94 13.43 11.35
N PRO A 187 1.94 12.79 11.98
CA PRO A 187 1.80 12.27 13.33
C PRO A 187 1.31 13.35 14.30
N ASP A 188 0.42 13.00 15.23
CA ASP A 188 0.01 13.92 16.29
C ASP A 188 1.15 14.18 17.29
N ASP A 189 2.05 13.22 17.41
CA ASP A 189 3.19 13.27 18.32
C ASP A 189 4.38 12.45 17.75
N VAL A 190 5.57 12.71 18.29
CA VAL A 190 6.81 11.94 18.08
C VAL A 190 7.34 11.53 19.44
N LEU A 191 7.39 10.22 19.69
CA LEU A 191 7.94 9.61 20.89
C LEU A 191 9.38 9.15 20.63
N PHE A 192 10.32 9.57 21.46
CA PHE A 192 11.70 9.10 21.39
C PHE A 192 11.88 7.82 22.23
N LEU A 193 12.48 6.80 21.63
CA LEU A 193 12.75 5.52 22.26
C LEU A 193 14.24 5.20 22.21
N ASP A 194 14.72 4.38 23.16
CA ASP A 194 16.09 3.86 23.10
C ASP A 194 16.22 2.78 21.99
N GLU A 195 15.17 1.98 21.75
CA GLU A 195 15.11 1.00 20.65
C GLU A 195 13.67 0.72 20.18
N ILE A 196 13.51 0.31 18.92
CA ILE A 196 12.23 -0.18 18.38
C ILE A 196 12.19 -1.72 18.46
N PRO A 197 11.13 -2.32 19.04
CA PRO A 197 11.01 -3.78 19.13
C PRO A 197 11.06 -4.45 17.75
N LYS A 198 11.93 -5.47 17.61
CA LYS A 198 12.14 -6.22 16.36
C LYS A 198 11.95 -7.72 16.54
N THR A 199 11.50 -8.34 15.45
CA THR A 199 11.38 -9.80 15.34
C THR A 199 12.78 -10.41 15.29
N SER A 200 12.86 -11.73 15.45
CA SER A 200 14.11 -12.49 15.27
C SER A 200 14.76 -12.30 13.89
N VAL A 201 14.00 -11.84 12.90
CA VAL A 201 14.44 -11.53 11.53
C VAL A 201 14.59 -10.02 11.27
N GLY A 202 14.56 -9.18 12.31
CA GLY A 202 14.85 -7.74 12.22
C GLY A 202 13.69 -6.85 11.79
N LYS A 203 12.49 -7.39 11.50
CA LYS A 203 11.31 -6.57 11.19
C LYS A 203 10.72 -5.92 12.44
N PHE A 204 10.28 -4.66 12.36
CA PHE A 204 9.60 -3.97 13.46
C PHE A 204 8.33 -4.71 13.90
N LEU A 205 8.15 -4.95 15.20
CA LEU A 205 6.89 -5.44 15.78
C LEU A 205 6.01 -4.26 16.19
N LYS A 206 5.30 -3.68 15.23
CA LYS A 206 4.33 -2.61 15.48
C LYS A 206 3.25 -2.99 16.51
N ALA A 207 2.86 -4.27 16.57
CA ALA A 207 1.90 -4.77 17.55
C ALA A 207 2.44 -4.63 18.99
N LYS A 208 3.66 -5.13 19.25
CA LYS A 208 4.30 -5.00 20.56
C LYS A 208 4.55 -3.54 20.92
N LEU A 209 4.98 -2.73 19.96
CA LEU A 209 5.19 -1.29 20.16
C LEU A 209 3.88 -0.57 20.55
N ARG A 210 2.75 -0.95 19.94
CA ARG A 210 1.43 -0.40 20.28
C ARG A 210 1.00 -0.79 21.69
N ASP A 211 1.27 -2.03 22.10
CA ASP A 211 0.96 -2.50 23.46
C ASP A 211 1.78 -1.73 24.50
N GLU A 212 3.09 -1.57 24.27
CA GLU A 212 3.98 -0.81 25.15
C GLU A 212 3.55 0.66 25.28
N ILE A 213 3.12 1.29 24.19
CA ILE A 213 2.72 2.71 24.18
C ILE A 213 1.35 2.95 24.79
N ASN A 214 0.41 2.00 24.68
CA ASN A 214 -0.89 2.12 25.35
C ASN A 214 -0.76 2.17 26.89
N GLU A 215 0.38 1.77 27.46
CA GLU A 215 0.65 1.96 28.89
C GLU A 215 1.13 3.40 29.22
N TYR A 216 1.59 4.15 28.23
CA TYR A 216 2.10 5.52 28.37
C TYR A 216 1.04 6.61 28.14
N ILE A 217 -0.10 6.28 27.53
CA ILE A 217 -1.20 7.21 27.15
C ILE A 217 -2.43 6.94 28.00
#